data_AF-A0AAD9ESP1-F1
#
_entry.id   AF-A0AAD9ESP1-F1
#
_cell.length_a   1.000
_cell.length_b   1.000
_cell.length_c   1.000
_cell.angle_alpha   90.00
_cell.angle_beta   90.00
_cell.angle_gamma   90.00
#
_symmetry.space_group_name_H-M   'P 1'
#
loop_
_entity.id
_entity.type
_entity.pdbx_description
1 polymer ?
#
loop_
_entity_poly.entity_id
_entity_poly.type
_entity_poly.pdbx_seq_one_letter_code
_entity_poly.pdbx_strand_id
1 'polypeptide(L)'
;MREIGRSIRQSRKNGRLRRVEDFFVPSNFNFVVEAVNDVAGFDQEKNTYKTPSLALKLGHSLKKIADILECEAKMKESDNEAFLRNLERIRSLYEKKWNVCFVTCPTDT
;
A
#
# COMPACT_ATOMS: atom_id res chain seq x y z
N MET A 1 -4.90 -0.62 -12.70
CA MET A 1 -4.04 -1.80 -12.42
C MET A 1 -2.59 -1.62 -12.89
N ARG A 2 -2.29 -0.88 -13.97
CA ARG A 2 -0.91 -0.67 -14.44
C ARG A 2 -0.01 0.03 -13.42
N GLU A 3 -0.53 0.97 -12.63
CA GLU A 3 0.30 1.68 -11.64
C GLU A 3 0.71 0.82 -10.44
N ILE A 4 -0.12 -0.14 -10.03
CA ILE A 4 0.22 -1.10 -8.96
C ILE A 4 1.37 -2.00 -9.43
N GLY A 5 1.32 -2.46 -10.68
CA GLY A 5 2.41 -3.22 -11.27
C GLY A 5 3.73 -2.44 -11.33
N ARG A 6 3.69 -1.13 -11.56
CA ARG A 6 4.87 -0.26 -11.47
C ARG A 6 5.37 -0.13 -10.03
N SER A 7 4.48 0.02 -9.06
CA SER A 7 4.84 0.06 -7.63
C SER A 7 5.52 -1.23 -7.19
N ILE A 8 4.92 -2.39 -7.45
CA ILE A 8 5.52 -3.71 -7.18
C ILE A 8 6.90 -3.85 -7.83
N ARG A 9 7.05 -3.41 -9.09
CA ARG A 9 8.35 -3.47 -9.78
C ARG A 9 9.40 -2.57 -9.15
N GLN A 10 9.01 -1.40 -8.65
CA GLN A 10 9.91 -0.49 -7.95
C GLN A 10 10.29 -1.03 -6.56
N SER A 11 9.33 -1.56 -5.81
CA SER A 11 9.57 -2.14 -4.49
C SER A 11 10.47 -3.38 -4.53
N ARG A 12 10.48 -4.13 -5.65
CA ARG A 12 11.39 -5.25 -5.89
C ARG A 12 12.87 -4.84 -5.90
N LYS A 13 13.19 -3.59 -6.24
CA LYS A 13 14.59 -3.09 -6.20
C LYS A 13 15.14 -3.02 -4.77
N ASN A 14 14.28 -2.85 -3.77
CA ASN A 14 14.64 -2.79 -2.36
C ASN A 14 14.47 -4.15 -1.63
N GLY A 15 14.14 -5.21 -2.37
CA GLY A 15 14.18 -6.61 -1.93
C GLY A 15 13.07 -7.09 -0.99
N ARG A 16 12.32 -6.20 -0.34
CA ARG A 16 11.32 -6.54 0.70
C ARG A 16 9.90 -6.84 0.20
N LEU A 17 9.48 -6.25 -0.92
CA LEU A 17 8.13 -6.43 -1.48
C LEU A 17 8.26 -7.14 -2.84
N ARG A 18 8.28 -8.47 -2.83
CA ARG A 18 8.54 -9.31 -4.01
C ARG A 18 7.25 -9.73 -4.68
N ARG A 19 6.20 -9.98 -3.91
CA ARG A 19 4.88 -10.42 -4.38
C ARG A 19 3.79 -9.49 -3.87
N VAL A 20 2.58 -9.64 -4.42
CA VAL A 20 1.43 -8.81 -4.06
C VAL A 20 1.08 -9.00 -2.59
N GLU A 21 1.17 -10.24 -2.10
CA GLU A 21 0.90 -10.65 -0.73
C GLU A 21 1.80 -9.94 0.30
N ASP A 22 3.02 -9.56 -0.09
CA ASP A 22 3.95 -8.85 0.81
C ASP A 22 3.43 -7.45 1.18
N PHE A 23 2.57 -6.86 0.34
CA PHE A 23 1.88 -5.58 0.63
C PHE A 23 0.80 -5.75 1.69
N PHE A 24 0.42 -6.98 2.03
CA PHE A 24 -0.66 -7.28 2.96
C PHE A 24 -0.14 -7.82 4.30
N VAL A 25 1.17 -7.76 4.54
CA VAL A 25 1.79 -8.04 5.83
C VAL A 25 1.88 -6.73 6.64
N PRO A 26 1.28 -6.62 7.84
CA PRO A 26 1.28 -5.39 8.62
C PRO A 26 2.66 -4.79 8.91
N SER A 27 3.67 -5.63 9.13
CA SER A 27 5.06 -5.19 9.35
C SER A 27 5.68 -4.51 8.12
N ASN A 28 5.09 -4.71 6.94
CA ASN A 28 5.58 -4.13 5.70
C ASN A 28 4.94 -2.78 5.35
N PHE A 29 3.97 -2.30 6.14
CA PHE A 29 3.21 -1.09 5.83
C PHE A 29 4.09 0.12 5.48
N ASN A 30 5.13 0.39 6.27
CA ASN A 30 6.02 1.52 6.02
C ASN A 30 6.81 1.37 4.70
N PHE A 31 7.26 0.15 4.37
CA PHE A 31 7.92 -0.11 3.08
C PHE A 31 6.96 0.05 1.90
N VAL A 32 5.67 -0.24 2.09
CA VAL A 32 4.66 0.02 1.07
C VAL A 32 4.47 1.53 0.88
N VAL A 33 4.42 2.31 1.96
CA VAL A 33 4.32 3.78 1.89
C VAL A 33 5.53 4.36 1.16
N GLU A 34 6.75 3.94 1.49
CA GLU A 34 7.98 4.35 0.80
C GLU A 34 7.92 4.02 -0.70
N ALA A 35 7.52 2.81 -1.06
CA ALA A 35 7.38 2.43 -2.46
C ALA A 35 6.31 3.23 -3.21
N VAL A 36 5.24 3.66 -2.53
CA VAL A 36 4.24 4.53 -3.12
C VAL A 36 4.76 5.97 -3.25
N ASN A 37 5.53 6.46 -2.28
CA ASN A 37 6.22 7.76 -2.35
C ASN A 37 7.12 7.84 -3.59
N ASP A 38 7.95 6.82 -3.80
CA ASP A 38 8.82 6.72 -4.98
C ASP A 38 8.02 6.80 -6.30
N VAL A 39 6.88 6.09 -6.36
CA VAL A 39 6.02 6.03 -7.55
C VAL A 39 5.26 7.33 -7.77
N ALA A 40 4.82 7.97 -6.69
CA ALA A 40 4.13 9.26 -6.71
C ALA A 40 5.07 10.45 -6.94
N GLY A 41 6.39 10.20 -6.94
CA GLY A 41 7.42 11.21 -7.11
C GLY A 41 7.48 12.16 -5.93
N PHE A 42 7.47 11.62 -4.71
CA PHE A 42 7.68 12.40 -3.50
C PHE A 42 9.09 12.99 -3.48
N ASP A 43 9.17 14.30 -3.30
CA ASP A 43 10.40 15.07 -3.10
C ASP A 43 10.53 15.33 -1.60
N GLN A 44 11.53 14.70 -0.97
CA GLN A 44 11.76 14.80 0.47
C GLN A 44 12.27 16.19 0.89
N GLU A 45 13.02 16.89 0.03
CA GLU A 45 13.54 18.23 0.35
C GLU A 45 12.42 19.26 0.36
N LYS A 46 11.46 19.13 -0.57
CA LYS A 46 10.34 20.04 -0.71
C LYS A 46 9.09 19.58 0.04
N ASN A 47 9.10 18.35 0.57
CA ASN A 47 7.94 17.68 1.15
C ASN A 47 6.69 17.74 0.23
N THR A 48 6.89 17.51 -1.07
CA THR A 48 5.82 17.60 -2.08
C THR A 48 5.74 16.36 -2.95
N TYR A 49 4.58 16.08 -3.49
CA TYR A 49 4.39 15.01 -4.47
C TYR A 49 4.29 15.58 -5.88
N LYS A 50 5.00 14.97 -6.83
CA LYS A 50 4.79 15.25 -8.27
C LYS A 50 3.37 14.90 -8.71
N THR A 51 2.78 13.85 -8.14
CA THR A 51 1.39 13.46 -8.44
C THR A 51 0.70 12.91 -7.18
N PRO A 52 0.16 13.77 -6.30
CA PRO A 52 -0.50 13.35 -5.06
C PRO A 52 -1.69 12.42 -5.30
N SER A 53 -2.44 12.66 -6.38
CA SER A 53 -3.57 11.83 -6.78
C SER A 53 -3.19 10.38 -7.08
N LEU A 54 -1.92 10.11 -7.42
CA LEU A 54 -1.42 8.76 -7.66
C LEU A 54 -1.29 7.97 -6.34
N ALA A 55 -0.80 8.59 -5.27
CA ALA A 55 -0.72 7.96 -3.96
C ALA A 55 -2.11 7.60 -3.39
N LEU A 56 -3.08 8.52 -3.55
CA LEU A 56 -4.47 8.26 -3.17
C LEU A 56 -5.08 7.10 -3.97
N LYS A 57 -4.93 7.11 -5.30
CA LYS A 57 -5.41 6.03 -6.19
C LYS A 57 -4.81 4.67 -5.85
N LEU A 58 -3.52 4.64 -5.47
CA LEU A 58 -2.84 3.40 -5.07
C LEU A 58 -3.42 2.87 -3.76
N GLY A 59 -3.70 3.71 -2.77
CA GLY A 59 -4.37 3.30 -1.53
C GLY A 59 -5.74 2.68 -1.76
N HIS A 60 -6.58 3.32 -2.59
CA HIS A 60 -7.88 2.76 -2.96
C HIS A 60 -7.73 1.40 -3.67
N SER A 61 -6.72 1.26 -4.52
CA SER A 61 -6.49 0.01 -5.24
C SER A 61 -6.00 -1.10 -4.31
N LEU A 62 -5.10 -0.80 -3.35
CA LEU A 62 -4.61 -1.75 -2.36
C LEU A 62 -5.75 -2.27 -1.47
N LYS A 63 -6.69 -1.40 -1.06
CA LYS A 63 -7.89 -1.81 -0.31
C LYS A 63 -8.73 -2.83 -1.10
N LYS A 64 -9.01 -2.55 -2.38
CA LYS A 64 -9.75 -3.49 -3.25
C LYS A 64 -9.04 -4.84 -3.39
N ILE A 65 -7.71 -4.83 -3.50
CA ILE A 65 -6.93 -6.07 -3.58
C ILE A 65 -7.00 -6.84 -2.25
N ALA A 66 -6.94 -6.17 -1.10
CA ALA A 66 -7.13 -6.83 0.20
C ALA A 66 -8.50 -7.53 0.27
N ASP A 67 -9.58 -6.88 -0.16
CA ASP A 67 -10.92 -7.47 -0.16
C ASP A 67 -11.00 -8.71 -1.08
N ILE A 68 -10.37 -8.67 -2.26
CA ILE A 68 -10.30 -9.82 -3.18
C ILE A 68 -9.53 -10.98 -2.55
N LEU A 69 -8.34 -10.71 -1.99
CA LEU A 69 -7.50 -11.73 -1.37
C LEU A 69 -8.18 -12.37 -0.15
N GLU A 70 -8.97 -11.60 0.61
CA GLU A 70 -9.76 -12.10 1.72
C GLU A 70 -10.84 -13.08 1.25
N CYS A 71 -11.60 -12.71 0.20
CA CYS A 71 -12.59 -13.57 -0.42
C CYS A 71 -11.95 -14.86 -0.95
N GLU A 72 -10.85 -14.76 -1.69
CA GLU A 72 -10.13 -15.91 -2.23
C GLU A 72 -9.60 -16.84 -1.13
N ALA A 73 -9.07 -16.28 -0.04
CA ALA A 73 -8.59 -17.06 1.10
C ALA A 73 -9.72 -17.77 1.85
N LYS A 74 -10.89 -17.14 1.97
CA LYS A 74 -12.10 -17.74 2.58
C LYS A 74 -12.73 -18.84 1.72
N MET A 75 -12.60 -18.75 0.39
CA MET A 75 -13.13 -19.76 -0.53
C MET A 75 -12.27 -21.03 -0.61
N LYS A 76 -11.03 -21.00 -0.14
CA LYS A 76 -10.14 -22.18 -0.13
C LYS A 76 -10.43 -23.06 1.08
N GLU A 77 -10.42 -24.38 0.86
CA GLU A 77 -10.54 -25.40 1.92
C GLU A 77 -9.28 -25.54 2.80
N SER A 78 -8.23 -24.75 2.55
CA SER A 78 -6.97 -24.77 3.29
C SER A 78 -6.97 -23.80 4.49
N ASP A 79 -6.21 -24.11 5.55
CA ASP A 79 -5.99 -23.17 6.67
C ASP A 79 -5.25 -21.91 6.22
N ASN A 80 -5.99 -20.81 6.15
CA ASN A 80 -5.50 -19.48 5.79
C ASN A 80 -5.62 -18.48 6.96
N GLU A 81 -5.81 -18.95 8.20
CA GLU A 81 -6.14 -18.06 9.32
C GLU A 81 -5.10 -16.96 9.55
N ALA A 82 -3.81 -17.31 9.49
CA ALA A 82 -2.73 -16.35 9.68
C ALA A 82 -2.72 -15.26 8.60
N PHE A 83 -3.05 -15.63 7.36
CA PHE A 83 -3.14 -14.69 6.24
C PHE A 83 -4.37 -13.79 6.36
N LEU A 84 -5.53 -14.35 6.75
CA LEU A 84 -6.75 -13.59 7.02
C LEU A 84 -6.55 -12.56 8.14
N ARG A 85 -5.88 -12.94 9.24
CA ARG A 85 -5.52 -12.00 10.33
C ARG A 85 -4.62 -10.87 9.84
N ASN A 86 -3.69 -11.16 8.92
CA ASN A 86 -2.83 -10.13 8.34
C ASN A 86 -3.64 -9.16 7.46
N LEU A 87 -4.55 -9.67 6.63
CA LEU A 87 -5.45 -8.87 5.79
C LEU A 87 -6.34 -7.94 6.61
N GLU A 88 -6.92 -8.41 7.71
CA GLU A 88 -7.73 -7.58 8.60
C GLU A 88 -6.90 -6.42 9.19
N ARG A 89 -5.71 -6.73 9.71
CA ARG A 89 -4.82 -5.74 10.33
C ARG A 89 -4.32 -4.71 9.33
N ILE A 90 -3.83 -5.14 8.16
CA ILE A 90 -3.32 -4.21 7.14
C ILE A 90 -4.45 -3.36 6.56
N ARG A 91 -5.67 -3.88 6.43
CA ARG A 91 -6.82 -3.10 5.96
C ARG A 91 -7.13 -1.94 6.91
N SER A 92 -7.08 -2.18 8.21
CA SER A 92 -7.23 -1.12 9.22
C SER A 92 -6.12 -0.06 9.11
N LEU A 93 -4.89 -0.46 8.79
CA LEU A 93 -3.78 0.48 8.54
C LEU A 93 -4.01 1.31 7.26
N TYR A 94 -4.43 0.67 6.16
CA TYR A 94 -4.79 1.38 4.93
C TYR A 94 -5.99 2.31 5.09
N GLU A 95 -6.92 1.99 5.98
CA GLU A 95 -8.06 2.85 6.28
C GLU A 95 -7.67 4.06 7.12
N LYS A 96 -6.99 3.83 8.25
CA LYS A 96 -6.75 4.85 9.28
C LYS A 96 -5.51 5.69 9.04
N LYS A 97 -4.45 5.10 8.49
CA LYS A 97 -3.14 5.77 8.37
C LYS A 97 -2.79 6.22 6.96
N TRP A 98 -3.34 5.59 5.93
CA TRP A 98 -2.94 5.86 4.55
C TRP A 98 -3.04 7.34 4.19
N ASN A 99 -4.21 7.96 4.37
CA ASN A 99 -4.38 9.36 4.02
C ASN A 99 -3.45 10.28 4.82
N VAL A 100 -3.21 9.98 6.10
CA VAL A 100 -2.30 10.77 6.94
C VAL A 100 -0.85 10.71 6.42
N CYS A 101 -0.44 9.60 5.81
CA CYS A 101 0.90 9.47 5.23
C CYS A 101 1.12 10.34 3.98
N PHE A 102 0.06 10.73 3.26
CA PHE A 102 0.17 11.47 2.00
C PHE A 102 -0.49 12.85 2.03
N VAL A 103 -1.18 13.21 3.12
CA VAL A 103 -1.61 14.60 3.38
C VAL A 103 -0.37 15.40 3.79
N THR A 104 0.21 16.10 2.82
CA THR A 104 1.10 17.23 3.08
C THR A 104 0.24 18.36 3.67
N CYS A 105 0.65 18.92 4.82
CA CYS A 105 -0.07 20.04 5.45
C CYS A 105 -0.38 21.17 4.45
N PRO A 106 -1.52 21.87 4.62
CA PRO A 106 -1.73 23.15 3.97
C PRO A 106 -0.65 24.12 4.45
N THR A 107 -0.13 24.91 3.51
CA THR A 107 0.68 26.09 3.77
C THR A 107 0.01 26.97 4.82
N ASP A 108 0.61 27.09 6.00
CA ASP A 108 0.42 28.29 6.83
C ASP A 108 1.06 29.45 6.07
N THR A 109 0.23 30.36 5.54
CA THR A 109 0.63 31.73 5.19
C THR A 109 -0.59 32.64 5.32
#